data_AF-A0A535LRQ6-F1
#
_entry.id   AF-A0A535LRQ6-F1
#
_cell.length_a   1.000
_cell.length_b   1.000
_cell.length_c   1.000
_cell.angle_alpha   90.00
_cell.angle_beta   90.00
_cell.angle_gamma   90.00
#
_symmetry.space_group_name_H-M   'P 1'
#
loop_
_entity.id
_entity.type
_entity.pdbx_description
1 polymer ?
#
loop_
_entity_poly.entity_id
_entity_poly.type
_entity_poly.pdbx_seq_one_letter_code
_entity_poly.pdbx_strand_id
1 'polypeptide(L)'
;MSVHSAVMDHLPPHFAEDLAQVLEPSHREAAAGIIEAASKLDDERLHKFLELFAQRVRESAAPVTHAELRDFLSAATRPRQPGA
;
A
#
# COMPACT_ATOMS: atom_id res chain seq x y z
N MET A 1 -18.30 -4.02 -24.31
CA MET A 1 -17.47 -4.84 -23.39
C MET A 1 -16.78 -3.87 -22.44
N SER A 2 -17.45 -3.48 -21.36
CA SER A 2 -16.91 -2.53 -20.38
C SER A 2 -16.17 -3.33 -19.31
N VAL A 3 -14.83 -3.30 -19.33
CA VAL A 3 -13.96 -4.01 -18.39
C VAL A 3 -13.77 -3.29 -17.05
N HIS A 4 -14.66 -2.36 -16.68
CA HIS A 4 -14.49 -1.51 -15.50
C HIS A 4 -15.18 -2.00 -14.22
N SER A 5 -15.67 -3.25 -14.17
CA SER A 5 -16.41 -3.75 -12.99
C SER A 5 -15.94 -5.08 -12.40
N ALA A 6 -14.88 -5.72 -12.93
CA ALA A 6 -14.49 -7.07 -12.49
C ALA A 6 -13.47 -7.12 -11.33
N VAL A 7 -12.81 -6.00 -11.00
CA VAL A 7 -11.74 -6.03 -9.96
C VAL A 7 -12.33 -6.01 -8.54
N MET A 8 -13.54 -5.46 -8.35
CA MET A 8 -14.18 -5.44 -7.03
C MET A 8 -14.90 -6.75 -6.65
N ASP A 9 -15.15 -7.66 -7.60
CA ASP A 9 -15.84 -8.93 -7.37
C ASP A 9 -14.91 -10.05 -6.83
N HIS A 10 -13.60 -9.77 -6.72
CA HIS A 10 -12.60 -10.75 -6.28
C HIS A 10 -11.81 -10.33 -5.04
N LEU A 11 -12.32 -9.38 -4.26
CA LEU A 11 -11.77 -9.14 -2.93
C LEU A 11 -12.26 -10.25 -1.99
N PRO A 12 -11.35 -10.89 -1.22
CA PRO A 12 -11.75 -11.85 -0.21
C PRO A 12 -12.82 -11.26 0.71
N PRO A 13 -13.81 -12.07 1.15
CA PRO A 13 -14.67 -11.63 2.25
C PRO A 13 -13.75 -11.25 3.42
N HIS A 14 -14.03 -10.10 4.06
CA HIS A 14 -13.22 -9.51 5.13
C HIS A 14 -11.92 -8.80 4.71
N PHE A 15 -11.66 -8.58 3.41
CA PHE A 15 -10.45 -7.85 2.96
C PHE A 15 -10.22 -6.51 3.70
N ALA A 16 -11.27 -5.72 3.91
CA ALA A 16 -11.15 -4.44 4.61
C ALA A 16 -10.83 -4.61 6.11
N GLU A 17 -11.31 -5.69 6.72
CA GLU A 17 -11.05 -6.02 8.13
C GLU A 17 -9.63 -6.59 8.30
N ASP A 18 -9.20 -7.48 7.40
CA ASP A 18 -7.84 -8.01 7.35
C ASP A 18 -6.82 -6.89 7.12
N LEU A 19 -7.11 -5.98 6.18
CA LEU A 19 -6.28 -4.80 5.94
C LEU A 19 -6.22 -3.89 7.18
N ALA A 20 -7.34 -3.73 7.90
CA ALA A 20 -7.38 -2.95 9.12
C ALA A 20 -6.62 -3.60 10.30
N GLN A 21 -6.46 -4.93 10.31
CA GLN A 21 -5.60 -5.62 11.29
C GLN A 21 -4.12 -5.50 10.96
N VAL A 22 -3.78 -5.48 9.66
CA VAL A 22 -2.41 -5.27 9.20
C VAL A 22 -1.95 -3.83 9.45
N LEU A 23 -2.85 -2.86 9.38
CA LEU A 23 -2.55 -1.46 9.65
C LEU A 23 -2.66 -1.14 11.15
N GLU A 24 -1.82 -0.24 11.64
CA GLU A 24 -1.93 0.22 13.03
C GLU A 24 -3.28 0.93 13.28
N PRO A 25 -4.13 0.43 14.20
CA PRO A 25 -5.50 0.94 14.38
C PRO A 25 -5.56 2.41 14.78
N SER A 26 -4.58 2.86 15.57
CA SER A 26 -4.45 4.25 16.06
C SER A 26 -4.25 5.27 14.93
N HIS A 27 -3.80 4.83 13.76
CA HIS A 27 -3.44 5.70 12.63
C HIS A 27 -4.24 5.42 11.36
N ARG A 28 -5.43 4.81 11.49
CA ARG A 28 -6.27 4.39 10.35
C ARG A 28 -6.58 5.51 9.36
N GLU A 29 -6.95 6.70 9.83
CA GLU A 29 -7.22 7.88 8.98
C GLU A 29 -5.98 8.32 8.21
N ALA A 30 -4.83 8.37 8.89
CA ALA A 30 -3.56 8.78 8.29
C ALA A 30 -3.03 7.73 7.29
N ALA A 31 -3.27 6.44 7.55
CA ALA A 31 -2.97 5.36 6.63
C ALA A 31 -3.85 5.43 5.36
N ALA A 32 -5.14 5.74 5.51
CA ALA A 32 -6.06 5.91 4.38
C ALA A 32 -5.58 7.02 3.43
N GLY A 33 -5.11 8.16 3.95
CA GLY A 33 -4.56 9.23 3.13
C GLY A 33 -3.31 8.82 2.33
N ILE A 34 -2.45 7.96 2.88
CA ILE A 34 -1.28 7.45 2.15
C ILE A 34 -1.67 6.45 1.08
N ILE A 35 -2.62 5.55 1.37
CA ILE A 35 -3.12 4.60 0.38
C ILE A 35 -3.80 5.34 -0.77
N GLU A 36 -4.57 6.39 -0.48
CA GLU A 36 -5.16 7.25 -1.50
C GLU A 36 -4.07 7.94 -2.35
N ALA A 37 -3.02 8.49 -1.72
CA ALA A 37 -1.89 9.06 -2.46
C ALA A 37 -1.16 8.02 -3.32
N ALA A 38 -0.97 6.80 -2.81
CA ALA A 38 -0.35 5.71 -3.55
C ALA A 38 -1.19 5.31 -4.78
N SER A 39 -2.52 5.32 -4.65
CA SER A 39 -3.44 5.00 -5.77
C SER A 39 -3.36 6.00 -6.94
N LYS A 40 -2.80 7.19 -6.71
CA LYS A 40 -2.58 8.24 -7.73
C LYS A 40 -1.22 8.11 -8.42
N LEU A 41 -0.38 7.16 -8.02
CA LEU A 41 0.92 6.91 -8.66
C LEU A 41 0.75 6.16 -9.98
N ASP A 42 1.74 6.31 -10.85
CA ASP A 42 1.90 5.48 -12.05
C ASP A 42 2.06 4.00 -11.69
N ASP A 43 1.66 3.10 -12.59
CA ASP A 43 1.61 1.65 -12.35
C ASP A 43 2.93 1.07 -11.81
N GLU A 44 4.09 1.50 -12.33
CA GLU A 44 5.40 1.03 -11.84
C GLU A 44 5.68 1.46 -10.39
N ARG A 45 5.27 2.68 -10.03
CA ARG A 45 5.49 3.23 -8.69
C ARG A 45 4.49 2.64 -7.69
N LEU A 46 3.24 2.47 -8.09
CA LEU A 46 2.24 1.77 -7.30
C LEU A 46 2.66 0.31 -7.07
N HIS A 47 3.16 -0.37 -8.11
CA HIS A 47 3.70 -1.73 -7.96
C HIS A 47 4.83 -1.75 -6.93
N LYS A 48 5.77 -0.81 -7.00
CA LYS A 48 6.87 -0.74 -6.05
C LYS A 48 6.42 -0.50 -4.62
N PHE A 49 5.43 0.36 -4.42
CA PHE A 49 4.82 0.60 -3.11
C PHE A 49 4.20 -0.69 -2.54
N LEU A 50 3.43 -1.42 -3.35
CA LEU A 50 2.79 -2.67 -2.94
C LEU A 50 3.81 -3.77 -2.64
N GLU A 51 4.92 -3.86 -3.38
CA GLU A 51 6.01 -4.79 -3.10
C GLU A 51 6.62 -4.54 -1.71
N LEU A 52 6.92 -3.28 -1.38
CA LEU A 52 7.51 -2.89 -0.09
C LEU A 52 6.55 -3.20 1.06
N PHE A 53 5.27 -2.88 0.87
CA PHE A 53 4.22 -3.19 1.83
C PHE A 53 4.11 -4.70 2.07
N ALA A 54 4.01 -5.50 1.00
CA ALA A 54 3.91 -6.95 1.11
C ALA A 54 5.18 -7.60 1.70
N GLN A 55 6.36 -7.03 1.44
CA GLN A 55 7.59 -7.47 2.09
C GLN A 55 7.53 -7.23 3.60
N ARG A 56 7.15 -6.01 4.01
CA ARG A 56 7.05 -5.67 5.44
C ARG A 56 6.06 -6.53 6.21
N VAL A 57 4.92 -6.87 5.60
CA VAL A 57 3.90 -7.76 6.20
C VAL A 57 4.45 -9.19 6.36
N ARG A 58 5.31 -9.65 5.45
CA ARG A 58 5.94 -10.98 5.54
C ARG A 58 7.07 -11.04 6.56
N GLU A 59 7.83 -9.96 6.71
CA GLU A 59 8.99 -9.91 7.62
C GLU A 59 8.62 -9.69 9.08
N SER A 60 7.47 -9.08 9.36
CA SER A 60 7.06 -8.80 10.73
C SER A 60 5.55 -8.84 10.90
N ALA A 61 5.12 -9.55 11.95
CA ALA A 61 3.73 -9.66 12.37
C ALA A 61 3.21 -8.42 13.11
N ALA A 62 4.08 -7.41 13.34
CA ALA A 62 3.65 -6.15 13.92
C ALA A 62 2.87 -5.32 12.88
N PRO A 63 1.81 -4.61 13.31
CA PRO A 63 1.06 -3.72 12.44
C PRO A 63 1.96 -2.73 11.72
N VAL A 64 1.62 -2.42 10.47
CA VAL A 64 2.30 -1.42 9.67
C VAL A 64 1.82 -0.03 10.12
N THR A 65 2.78 0.78 10.53
CA THR A 65 2.54 2.14 11.02
C THR A 65 2.38 3.13 9.88
N HIS A 66 1.77 4.28 10.17
CA HIS A 66 1.70 5.39 9.22
C HIS A 66 3.10 5.87 8.77
N ALA A 67 4.09 5.84 9.65
CA ALA A 67 5.46 6.21 9.32
C ALA A 67 6.06 5.28 8.26
N GLU A 68 5.88 3.97 8.42
CA GLU A 68 6.35 2.97 7.44
C GLU A 68 5.65 3.11 6.09
N LEU A 69 4.33 3.33 6.09
CA LEU A 69 3.60 3.60 4.85
C LEU A 69 4.14 4.84 4.11
N ARG A 70 4.49 5.90 4.84
CA ARG A 70 5.08 7.11 4.27
C ARG A 70 6.48 6.84 3.70
N ASP A 71 7.25 6.00 4.36
CA ASP A 71 8.57 5.60 3.90
C ASP A 71 8.48 4.75 2.63
N PHE A 72 7.48 3.86 2.53
CA PHE A 72 7.22 3.10 1.30
C PHE A 72 6.82 4.00 0.14
N LEU A 73 5.94 4.97 0.38
CA LEU A 73 5.54 5.95 -0.62
C LEU A 73 6.73 6.79 -1.09
N SER A 74 7.58 7.21 -0.16
CA SER A 74 8.80 7.98 -0.45
C SER A 74 9.81 7.15 -1.25
N ALA A 75 9.98 5.87 -0.91
CA ALA A 75 10.88 4.96 -1.62
C ALA A 75 10.37 4.63 -3.04
N ALA A 76 9.06 4.47 -3.22
CA ALA A 76 8.43 4.20 -4.51
C ALA A 76 8.47 5.41 -5.45
N THR A 77 8.45 6.64 -4.91
CA THR A 77 8.49 7.88 -5.69
C THR A 77 9.91 8.40 -5.90
N ARG A 78 10.90 7.86 -5.19
CA ARG A 78 12.29 8.27 -5.33
C ARG A 78 12.77 7.96 -6.76
N PRO A 79 13.26 8.95 -7.52
CA PRO A 79 13.91 8.69 -8.79
C PRO A 79 15.04 7.69 -8.54
N ARG A 80 15.13 6.65 -9.37
CA ARG A 80 16.27 5.73 -9.35
C ARG A 80 17.50 6.56 -9.67
N GLN A 81 18.22 7.00 -8.64
CA GLN A 81 19.38 7.87 -8.81
C GLN A 81 20.43 7.07 -9.60
N PRO A 82 20.74 7.44 -10.85
CA PRO A 82 21.82 6.80 -11.56
C PRO A 82 23.12 7.37 -10.98
N GLY A 83 23.94 6.52 -10.37
CA GLY A 83 25.33 6.85 -10.06
C GLY A 83 25.66 6.88 -8.56
N ALA A 84 26.37 5.83 -8.15
CA ALA A 84 27.63 5.97 -7.44
C ALA A 84 28.70 5.27 -8.29
#